data_AF-A0A3D1A660-F1
#
_entry.id   AF-A0A3D1A660-F1
#
_cell.length_a   1.000
_cell.length_b   1.000
_cell.length_c   1.000
_cell.angle_alpha   90.00
_cell.angle_beta   90.00
_cell.angle_gamma   90.00
#
_symmetry.space_group_name_H-M   'P 1'
#
loop_
_entity.id
_entity.type
_entity.pdbx_description
1 polymer ?
#
loop_
_entity_poly.entity_id
_entity_poly.type
_entity_poly.pdbx_seq_one_letter_code
_entity_poly.pdbx_strand_id
1 'polypeptide(L)'
;MRRLLLFLALALLPGLAGAYQYDARLSAKLRKDFEKKVSATETGRELLGRLAKTPGYAALKILVRKDDSDIFAWFDPEDNAVYLNSRFILKFFAAKKFRDAKVVEILWNNKEVRAELVKYINPVYLHELVHALQCYLYPEYRQDAGANPLEFEYEAYLTEDMHVHELMKADPVLLRAFIRGTYTDLYTAAVFGSYFTLSLDPGKYREKIRRYYEEGLGGYVSMEKAAVRKQNSVADSKIFAYASGQVGAYVRDNTSLARLRKEKADYARFLDDFYKKRWPVFSADALLFLGELALKEKNYPLALDCLAVADANSAGSGLAPEALNSLKTKGALAILEAASFVRDASRKMDIEVLSQHLKALEKACAATGRPFPEDLRPLLEESYPRAMAYYARKQAGEADPSKKDYYRENLDYFSSRAHKEAGLPE
;
A
#
# COMPACT_ATOMS: atom_id res chain seq x y z
N MET A 1 -21.94 27.83 47.88
CA MET A 1 -21.15 26.59 48.12
C MET A 1 -21.48 25.44 47.16
N ARG A 2 -22.75 25.09 46.86
CA ARG A 2 -23.09 23.99 45.93
C ARG A 2 -22.56 24.13 44.48
N ARG A 3 -22.40 25.35 43.95
CA ARG A 3 -21.83 25.59 42.61
C ARG A 3 -20.29 25.48 42.54
N LEU A 4 -19.58 25.69 43.65
CA LEU A 4 -18.13 25.56 43.71
C LEU A 4 -17.69 24.09 43.78
N LEU A 5 -18.49 23.25 44.43
CA LEU A 5 -18.27 21.80 44.53
C LEU A 5 -18.51 21.07 43.20
N LEU A 6 -19.41 21.56 42.34
CA LEU A 6 -19.64 21.00 41.00
C LEU A 6 -18.47 21.27 40.04
N PHE A 7 -17.82 22.43 40.16
CA PHE A 7 -16.65 22.78 39.36
C PHE A 7 -15.39 21.99 39.77
N LEU A 8 -15.20 21.72 41.06
CA LEU A 8 -14.12 20.84 41.53
C LEU A 8 -14.34 19.37 41.17
N ALA A 9 -15.60 18.91 41.08
CA ALA A 9 -15.91 17.54 40.65
C ALA A 9 -15.68 17.30 39.15
N LEU A 10 -15.85 18.34 38.32
CA LEU A 10 -15.53 18.30 36.88
C LEU A 10 -14.03 18.43 36.59
N ALA A 11 -13.25 19.08 37.46
CA ALA A 11 -11.79 19.15 37.37
C ALA A 11 -11.07 17.85 37.79
N LEU A 12 -11.80 16.90 38.39
CA LEU A 12 -11.30 15.60 38.84
C LEU A 12 -11.72 14.42 37.95
N LEU A 13 -12.40 14.69 36.83
CA LEU A 13 -12.70 13.66 35.83
C LEU A 13 -11.55 13.62 34.80
N PRO A 14 -10.71 12.58 34.78
CA PRO A 14 -9.68 12.44 33.77
C PRO A 14 -10.34 12.06 32.46
N GLY A 15 -10.66 13.05 31.64
CA GLY A 15 -11.09 12.88 30.25
C GLY A 15 -9.91 12.69 29.29
N LEU A 16 -8.83 12.03 29.73
CA LEU A 16 -7.69 11.67 28.88
C LEU A 16 -7.66 10.16 28.80
N ALA A 17 -7.62 9.60 27.60
CA ALA A 17 -7.33 8.17 27.41
C ALA A 17 -6.02 7.85 28.14
N GLY A 18 -6.13 7.26 29.34
CA GLY A 18 -5.03 7.19 30.29
C GLY A 18 -3.84 6.41 29.73
N ALA A 19 -2.64 6.94 29.93
CA ALA A 19 -1.41 6.18 29.71
C ALA A 19 -1.47 4.87 30.52
N TYR A 20 -1.22 3.74 29.86
CA TYR A 20 -1.09 2.46 30.54
C TYR A 20 0.25 2.35 31.25
N GLN A 21 0.27 1.60 32.35
CA GLN A 21 1.41 1.43 33.26
C GLN A 21 2.75 1.14 32.57
N TYR A 22 2.74 0.52 31.38
CA TYR A 22 3.94 0.08 30.67
C TYR A 22 4.20 0.79 29.34
N ASP A 23 3.41 1.80 28.96
CA ASP A 23 3.51 2.44 27.65
C ASP A 23 4.92 2.96 27.34
N ALA A 24 5.50 3.78 28.21
CA ALA A 24 6.82 4.36 27.98
C ALA A 24 7.91 3.29 27.83
N ARG A 25 7.84 2.22 28.63
CA ARG A 25 8.80 1.11 28.58
C ARG A 25 8.60 0.24 27.35
N LEU A 26 7.36 -0.02 26.95
CA LEU A 26 7.05 -0.75 25.73
C LEU A 26 7.48 0.06 24.51
N SER A 27 7.15 1.35 24.45
CA SER A 27 7.52 2.27 23.38
C SER A 27 9.03 2.24 23.13
N ALA A 28 9.85 2.33 24.18
CA ALA A 28 11.30 2.26 24.05
C ALA A 28 11.79 0.91 23.48
N LYS A 29 11.19 -0.22 23.90
CA LYS A 29 11.52 -1.55 23.38
C LYS A 29 11.09 -1.70 21.91
N LEU A 30 9.85 -1.32 21.58
CA LEU A 30 9.33 -1.37 20.22
C LEU A 30 10.17 -0.51 19.29
N ARG A 31 10.52 0.71 19.69
CA ARG A 31 11.36 1.61 18.89
C ARG A 31 12.68 0.95 18.52
N LYS A 32 13.38 0.38 19.50
CA LYS A 32 14.62 -0.36 19.26
C LYS A 32 14.43 -1.57 18.33
N ASP A 33 13.38 -2.35 18.57
CA ASP A 33 13.09 -3.56 17.79
C ASP A 33 12.73 -3.21 16.33
N PHE A 34 11.95 -2.14 16.10
CA PHE A 34 11.60 -1.65 14.77
C PHE A 34 12.76 -0.97 14.06
N GLU A 35 13.50 -0.06 14.70
CA GLU A 35 14.67 0.60 14.09
C GLU A 35 15.67 -0.46 13.59
N LYS A 36 15.86 -1.56 14.33
CA LYS A 36 16.68 -2.68 13.88
C LYS A 36 16.14 -3.36 12.62
N LYS A 37 14.81 -3.51 12.49
CA LYS A 37 14.19 -4.11 11.29
C LYS A 37 14.22 -3.16 10.10
N VAL A 38 13.83 -1.90 10.31
CA VAL A 38 13.80 -0.86 9.27
C VAL A 38 15.21 -0.61 8.71
N SER A 39 16.23 -0.51 9.56
CA SER A 39 17.61 -0.28 9.12
C SER A 39 18.27 -1.43 8.36
N ALA A 40 17.61 -2.60 8.28
CA ALA A 40 18.12 -3.74 7.50
C ALA A 40 18.17 -3.43 6.00
N THR A 41 17.36 -2.48 5.52
CA THR A 41 17.24 -2.17 4.10
C THR A 41 17.74 -0.76 3.77
N GLU A 42 18.02 -0.49 2.49
CA GLU A 42 18.52 0.82 2.06
C GLU A 42 17.45 1.90 2.22
N THR A 43 16.23 1.61 1.74
CA THR A 43 15.06 2.49 1.88
C THR A 43 14.81 2.84 3.35
N GLY A 44 14.88 1.86 4.25
CA GLY A 44 14.68 2.10 5.68
C GLY A 44 15.80 2.94 6.32
N ARG A 45 17.06 2.75 5.91
CA ARG A 45 18.18 3.60 6.37
C ARG A 45 18.05 5.04 5.87
N GLU A 46 17.63 5.25 4.62
CA GLU A 46 17.37 6.58 4.07
C GLU A 46 16.29 7.31 4.90
N LEU A 47 15.16 6.64 5.16
CA LEU A 47 14.07 7.18 5.97
C LEU A 47 14.52 7.55 7.39
N LEU A 48 15.18 6.62 8.09
CA LEU A 48 15.69 6.87 9.44
C LEU A 48 16.72 8.02 9.46
N GLY A 49 17.54 8.14 8.42
CA GLY A 49 18.49 9.25 8.26
C GLY A 49 17.82 10.60 8.03
N ARG A 50 16.68 10.64 7.33
CA ARG A 50 15.83 11.85 7.19
C ARG A 50 15.17 12.21 8.52
N LEU A 51 14.58 11.22 9.21
CA LEU A 51 13.93 11.40 10.51
C LEU A 51 14.89 11.86 11.60
N ALA A 52 16.13 11.35 11.63
CA ALA A 52 17.13 11.76 12.62
C ALA A 52 17.50 13.26 12.54
N LYS A 53 17.21 13.92 11.41
CA LYS A 53 17.43 15.37 11.21
C LYS A 53 16.24 16.22 11.65
N THR A 54 15.10 15.61 12.00
CA THR A 54 13.92 16.34 12.46
C THR A 54 13.83 16.32 13.98
N PRO A 55 13.45 17.45 14.62
CA PRO A 55 13.43 17.55 16.09
C PRO A 55 12.37 16.66 16.74
N GLY A 56 11.25 16.38 16.04
CA GLY A 56 10.14 15.60 16.58
C GLY A 56 10.45 14.10 16.76
N TYR A 57 11.37 13.55 15.96
CA TYR A 57 11.61 12.11 15.93
C TYR A 57 12.23 11.57 17.22
N ALA A 58 13.05 12.36 17.92
CA ALA A 58 13.63 11.96 19.20
C ALA A 58 12.55 11.66 20.25
N ALA A 59 11.44 12.41 20.23
CA ALA A 59 10.33 12.26 21.16
C ALA A 59 9.19 11.35 20.66
N LEU A 60 9.31 10.77 19.47
CA LEU A 60 8.28 9.91 18.88
C LEU A 60 8.02 8.69 19.78
N LYS A 61 6.74 8.45 20.08
CA LYS A 61 6.27 7.31 20.87
C LYS A 61 5.70 6.22 19.97
N ILE A 62 5.68 4.99 20.48
CA ILE A 62 4.97 3.85 19.88
C ILE A 62 4.03 3.30 20.93
N LEU A 63 2.73 3.42 20.66
CA LEU A 63 1.66 3.07 21.60
C LEU A 63 0.77 1.98 21.01
N VAL A 64 0.11 1.22 21.88
CA VAL A 64 -0.83 0.17 21.46
C VAL A 64 -2.20 0.52 22.01
N ARG A 65 -3.17 0.72 21.13
CA ARG A 65 -4.54 1.14 21.46
C ARG A 65 -5.54 0.44 20.55
N LYS A 66 -6.73 0.19 21.07
CA LYS A 66 -7.85 -0.26 20.26
C LYS A 66 -8.38 0.91 19.45
N ASP A 67 -8.56 0.67 18.16
CA ASP A 67 -9.34 1.53 17.29
C ASP A 67 -10.32 0.66 16.49
N ASP A 68 -11.56 1.15 16.32
CA ASP A 68 -12.62 0.40 15.64
C ASP A 68 -12.56 0.52 14.11
N SER A 69 -11.76 1.45 13.57
CA SER A 69 -11.51 1.58 12.13
C SER A 69 -10.65 0.44 11.59
N ASP A 70 -10.66 0.29 10.26
CA ASP A 70 -9.97 -0.79 9.54
C ASP A 70 -8.49 -0.49 9.25
N ILE A 71 -7.85 0.35 10.06
CA ILE A 71 -6.41 0.66 9.95
C ILE A 71 -5.58 -0.17 10.94
N PHE A 72 -4.43 -0.66 10.46
CA PHE A 72 -3.50 -1.47 11.26
C PHE A 72 -2.69 -0.64 12.24
N ALA A 73 -2.33 0.58 11.83
CA ALA A 73 -1.65 1.58 12.63
C ALA A 73 -2.05 2.98 12.13
N TRP A 74 -1.70 4.00 12.89
CA TRP A 74 -1.77 5.39 12.45
C TRP A 74 -0.75 6.25 13.20
N PHE A 75 -0.26 7.31 12.55
CA PHE A 75 0.49 8.37 13.20
C PHE A 75 -0.44 9.50 13.66
N ASP A 76 -0.31 9.88 14.93
CA ASP A 76 -0.96 11.06 15.50
C ASP A 76 0.07 12.18 15.71
N PRO A 77 -0.05 13.32 15.00
CA PRO A 77 0.86 14.44 15.15
C PRO A 77 0.71 15.22 16.46
N GLU A 78 -0.48 15.20 17.10
CA GLU A 78 -0.71 15.91 18.37
C GLU A 78 0.01 15.22 19.52
N ASP A 79 -0.10 13.88 19.57
CA ASP A 79 0.57 13.05 20.57
C ASP A 79 2.03 12.73 20.23
N ASN A 80 2.42 13.01 18.98
CA ASN A 80 3.66 12.58 18.36
C ASN A 80 3.90 11.08 18.58
N ALA A 81 2.93 10.28 18.16
CA ALA A 81 2.89 8.85 18.44
C ALA A 81 2.44 8.03 17.23
N VAL A 82 3.11 6.90 17.00
CA VAL A 82 2.57 5.84 16.15
C VAL A 82 1.77 4.89 17.01
N TYR A 83 0.49 4.75 16.70
CA TYR A 83 -0.43 3.85 17.37
C TYR A 83 -0.55 2.55 16.58
N LEU A 84 -0.29 1.42 17.23
CA LEU A 84 -0.54 0.08 16.68
C LEU A 84 -1.91 -0.40 17.15
N ASN A 85 -2.79 -0.77 16.22
CA ASN A 85 -4.16 -1.14 16.55
C ASN A 85 -4.23 -2.51 17.23
N SER A 86 -4.55 -2.53 18.53
CA SER A 86 -4.59 -3.73 19.37
C SER A 86 -5.60 -4.76 18.84
N ARG A 87 -6.66 -4.33 18.15
CA ARG A 87 -7.67 -5.21 17.52
C ARG A 87 -7.01 -6.15 16.52
N PHE A 88 -6.10 -5.64 15.70
CA PHE A 88 -5.41 -6.43 14.69
C PHE A 88 -4.27 -7.26 15.28
N ILE A 89 -3.59 -6.77 16.32
CA ILE A 89 -2.62 -7.57 17.08
C ILE A 89 -3.30 -8.80 17.68
N LEU A 90 -4.49 -8.65 18.27
CA LEU A 90 -5.25 -9.77 18.82
C LEU A 90 -5.71 -10.75 17.74
N LYS A 91 -6.17 -10.25 16.58
CA LYS A 91 -6.51 -11.09 15.43
C LYS A 91 -5.30 -11.90 14.95
N PHE A 92 -4.13 -11.25 14.83
CA PHE A 92 -2.88 -11.88 14.38
C PHE A 92 -2.46 -13.05 15.28
N PHE A 93 -2.51 -12.87 16.60
CA PHE A 93 -2.21 -13.93 17.58
C PHE A 93 -3.39 -14.86 17.88
N ALA A 94 -4.52 -14.73 17.17
CA ALA A 94 -5.77 -15.44 17.46
C ALA A 94 -6.23 -15.33 18.94
N ALA A 95 -5.85 -14.25 19.62
CA ALA A 95 -6.13 -14.00 21.02
C ALA A 95 -7.49 -13.31 21.21
N LYS A 96 -8.22 -13.67 22.26
CA LYS A 96 -9.56 -13.13 22.56
C LYS A 96 -9.61 -12.54 23.97
N LYS A 97 -10.52 -11.58 24.18
CA LYS A 97 -10.89 -11.00 25.49
C LYS A 97 -9.78 -10.21 26.22
N PHE A 98 -8.65 -9.91 25.59
CA PHE A 98 -7.68 -8.98 26.17
C PHE A 98 -8.07 -7.53 25.90
N ARG A 99 -7.96 -6.70 26.93
CA ARG A 99 -8.02 -5.24 26.82
C ARG A 99 -6.62 -4.70 26.49
N ASP A 100 -6.55 -3.49 25.97
CA ASP A 100 -5.28 -2.87 25.54
C ASP A 100 -4.20 -2.88 26.63
N ALA A 101 -4.55 -2.54 27.87
CA ALA A 101 -3.62 -2.59 28.99
C ALA A 101 -2.95 -3.97 29.14
N LYS A 102 -3.69 -5.06 28.90
CA LYS A 102 -3.14 -6.42 28.94
C LYS A 102 -2.27 -6.73 27.73
N VAL A 103 -2.64 -6.24 26.54
CA VAL A 103 -1.82 -6.36 25.33
C VAL A 103 -0.47 -5.65 25.53
N VAL A 104 -0.49 -4.43 26.06
CA VAL A 104 0.72 -3.65 26.39
C VAL A 104 1.59 -4.39 27.40
N GLU A 105 1.01 -4.92 28.48
CA GLU A 105 1.72 -5.71 29.49
C GLU A 105 2.40 -6.94 28.86
N ILE A 106 1.68 -7.70 28.03
CA ILE A 106 2.21 -8.91 27.36
C ILE A 106 3.36 -8.54 26.43
N LEU A 107 3.18 -7.55 25.54
CA LEU A 107 4.22 -7.13 24.60
C LEU A 107 5.45 -6.56 25.32
N TRP A 108 5.26 -5.91 26.47
CA TRP A 108 6.36 -5.40 27.27
C TRP A 108 7.16 -6.53 27.93
N ASN A 109 6.48 -7.50 28.54
CA ASN A 109 7.09 -8.59 29.31
C ASN A 109 7.63 -9.73 28.42
N ASN A 110 6.98 -10.04 27.31
CA ASN A 110 7.33 -11.16 26.46
C ASN A 110 8.08 -10.69 25.19
N LYS A 111 9.39 -10.97 25.13
CA LYS A 111 10.24 -10.62 23.99
C LYS A 111 9.88 -11.41 22.72
N GLU A 112 9.51 -12.67 22.84
CA GLU A 112 9.22 -13.55 21.71
C GLU A 112 7.95 -13.09 20.98
N VAL A 113 6.87 -12.85 21.73
CA VAL A 113 5.61 -12.32 21.17
C VAL A 113 5.85 -10.96 20.51
N ARG A 114 6.60 -10.06 21.16
CA ARG A 114 6.92 -8.75 20.59
C ARG A 114 7.76 -8.86 19.32
N ALA A 115 8.79 -9.71 19.31
CA ALA A 115 9.65 -9.91 18.15
C ALA A 115 8.87 -10.53 16.97
N GLU A 116 7.96 -11.46 17.26
CA GLU A 116 7.10 -12.05 16.24
C GLU A 116 6.15 -11.00 15.66
N LEU A 117 5.51 -10.16 16.47
CA LEU A 117 4.70 -9.05 15.96
C LEU A 117 5.51 -8.11 15.05
N VAL A 118 6.67 -7.65 15.53
CA VAL A 118 7.57 -6.72 14.83
C VAL A 118 8.01 -7.29 13.47
N LYS A 119 8.20 -8.61 13.36
CA LYS A 119 8.57 -9.29 12.11
C LYS A 119 7.56 -9.03 10.98
N TYR A 120 6.26 -8.94 11.27
CA TYR A 120 5.21 -8.78 10.26
C TYR A 120 4.72 -7.35 10.11
N ILE A 121 4.65 -6.58 11.20
CA ILE A 121 4.08 -5.23 11.17
C ILE A 121 5.09 -4.13 10.81
N ASN A 122 6.39 -4.44 10.68
CA ASN A 122 7.39 -3.41 10.39
C ASN A 122 7.17 -2.61 9.09
N PRO A 123 6.63 -3.16 7.98
CA PRO A 123 6.32 -2.33 6.80
C PRO A 123 5.23 -1.29 7.12
N VAL A 124 4.16 -1.71 7.81
CA VAL A 124 3.10 -0.81 8.28
C VAL A 124 3.65 0.26 9.23
N TYR A 125 4.54 -0.12 10.16
CA TYR A 125 5.19 0.87 11.03
C TYR A 125 6.04 1.87 10.23
N LEU A 126 6.73 1.40 9.19
CA LEU A 126 7.51 2.25 8.29
C LEU A 126 6.63 3.24 7.52
N HIS A 127 5.45 2.81 7.06
CA HIS A 127 4.44 3.69 6.46
C HIS A 127 4.08 4.85 7.41
N GLU A 128 3.80 4.54 8.68
CA GLU A 128 3.50 5.57 9.68
C GLU A 128 4.71 6.47 10.01
N LEU A 129 5.94 5.95 9.92
CA LEU A 129 7.14 6.76 10.04
C LEU A 129 7.29 7.78 8.90
N VAL A 130 6.81 7.46 7.70
CA VAL A 130 6.75 8.42 6.58
C VAL A 130 5.76 9.53 6.91
N HIS A 131 4.58 9.21 7.45
CA HIS A 131 3.64 10.24 7.90
C HIS A 131 4.20 11.13 9.00
N ALA A 132 4.93 10.56 9.95
CA ALA A 132 5.65 11.34 10.95
C ALA A 132 6.64 12.30 10.30
N LEU A 133 7.45 11.81 9.35
CA LEU A 133 8.40 12.64 8.61
C LEU A 133 7.70 13.77 7.84
N GLN A 134 6.63 13.47 7.13
CA GLN A 134 5.84 14.44 6.37
C GLN A 134 5.27 15.53 7.29
N CYS A 135 4.76 15.17 8.47
CA CYS A 135 4.28 16.15 9.45
C CYS A 135 5.39 17.06 9.96
N TYR A 136 6.63 16.57 10.07
CA TYR A 136 7.77 17.38 10.48
C TYR A 136 8.30 18.29 9.36
N LEU A 137 8.24 17.84 8.11
CA LEU A 137 8.75 18.57 6.94
C LEU A 137 7.74 19.56 6.37
N TYR A 138 6.45 19.24 6.46
CA TYR A 138 5.35 19.96 5.80
C TYR A 138 4.24 20.34 6.78
N PRO A 139 4.53 21.09 7.85
CA PRO A 139 3.57 21.38 8.92
C PRO A 139 2.35 22.20 8.43
N GLU A 140 2.49 23.02 7.39
CA GLU A 140 1.38 23.84 6.88
C GLU A 140 0.27 22.99 6.25
N TYR A 141 0.63 21.88 5.59
CA TYR A 141 -0.34 20.93 5.06
C TYR A 141 -1.12 20.19 6.15
N ARG A 142 -0.62 20.15 7.38
CA ARG A 142 -1.33 19.53 8.51
C ARG A 142 -2.13 20.53 9.35
N GLN A 143 -1.63 21.74 9.53
CA GLN A 143 -2.25 22.75 10.40
C GLN A 143 -3.33 23.57 9.67
N ASP A 144 -3.09 23.89 8.39
CA ASP A 144 -3.72 25.05 7.75
C ASP A 144 -4.43 24.72 6.43
N ALA A 145 -4.17 23.56 5.83
CA ALA A 145 -4.73 23.16 4.53
C ALA A 145 -6.16 22.58 4.62
N GLY A 146 -6.65 22.26 5.83
CA GLY A 146 -8.03 21.80 6.07
C GLY A 146 -8.38 20.41 5.51
N ALA A 147 -7.38 19.63 5.07
CA ALA A 147 -7.52 18.26 4.59
C ALA A 147 -6.14 17.59 4.50
N ASN A 148 -6.09 16.25 4.59
CA ASN A 148 -4.86 15.50 4.40
C ASN A 148 -4.52 15.39 2.91
N PRO A 149 -3.27 15.65 2.50
CA PRO A 149 -2.85 15.43 1.12
C PRO A 149 -2.93 13.96 0.72
N LEU A 150 -3.64 13.64 -0.35
CA LEU A 150 -3.64 12.28 -0.91
C LEU A 150 -2.22 11.83 -1.31
N GLU A 151 -1.41 12.78 -1.76
CA GLU A 151 -0.05 12.50 -2.18
C GLU A 151 0.82 11.98 -1.03
N PHE A 152 0.53 12.35 0.21
CA PHE A 152 1.27 11.83 1.36
C PHE A 152 1.12 10.30 1.50
N GLU A 153 -0.07 9.77 1.19
CA GLU A 153 -0.29 8.32 1.12
C GLU A 153 0.51 7.67 -0.01
N TYR A 154 0.64 8.33 -1.16
CA TYR A 154 1.48 7.81 -2.24
C TYR A 154 2.94 7.68 -1.78
N GLU A 155 3.55 8.70 -1.16
CA GLU A 155 4.92 8.56 -0.65
C GLU A 155 5.05 7.44 0.39
N ALA A 156 4.07 7.33 1.30
CA ALA A 156 4.10 6.34 2.38
C ALA A 156 4.02 4.90 1.83
N TYR A 157 3.04 4.60 0.97
CA TYR A 157 2.94 3.27 0.35
C TYR A 157 4.12 2.95 -0.57
N LEU A 158 4.61 3.91 -1.34
CA LEU A 158 5.76 3.69 -2.22
C LEU A 158 7.02 3.33 -1.41
N THR A 159 7.24 4.03 -0.30
CA THR A 159 8.37 3.76 0.59
C THR A 159 8.21 2.41 1.31
N GLU A 160 6.99 2.06 1.71
CA GLU A 160 6.65 0.74 2.26
C GLU A 160 6.98 -0.37 1.24
N ASP A 161 6.47 -0.26 0.01
CA ASP A 161 6.62 -1.28 -1.02
C ASP A 161 8.09 -1.45 -1.46
N MET A 162 8.87 -0.37 -1.51
CA MET A 162 10.32 -0.42 -1.73
C MET A 162 11.04 -1.17 -0.60
N HIS A 163 10.70 -0.87 0.65
CA HIS A 163 11.25 -1.57 1.80
C HIS A 163 10.91 -3.07 1.78
N VAL A 164 9.67 -3.41 1.44
CA VAL A 164 9.20 -4.80 1.33
C VAL A 164 9.95 -5.55 0.24
N HIS A 165 10.15 -4.93 -0.91
CA HIS A 165 10.94 -5.50 -1.99
C HIS A 165 12.36 -5.85 -1.54
N GLU A 166 13.04 -4.91 -0.87
CA GLU A 166 14.40 -5.11 -0.35
C GLU A 166 14.45 -6.24 0.69
N LEU A 167 13.47 -6.31 1.61
CA LEU A 167 13.35 -7.40 2.58
C LEU A 167 13.16 -8.76 1.89
N MET A 168 12.24 -8.84 0.93
CA MET A 168 11.92 -10.11 0.26
C MET A 168 13.03 -10.57 -0.68
N LYS A 169 13.82 -9.65 -1.27
CA LYS A 169 15.03 -10.02 -2.00
C LYS A 169 16.11 -10.58 -1.09
N ALA A 170 16.26 -10.05 0.12
CA ALA A 170 17.23 -10.54 1.09
C ALA A 170 16.83 -11.90 1.70
N ASP A 171 15.55 -12.09 2.01
CA ASP A 171 14.99 -13.35 2.51
C ASP A 171 13.62 -13.64 1.87
N PRO A 172 13.56 -14.45 0.80
CA PRO A 172 12.32 -14.68 0.05
C PRO A 172 11.40 -15.72 0.70
N VAL A 173 11.75 -16.31 1.85
CA VAL A 173 10.98 -17.43 2.43
C VAL A 173 9.51 -17.10 2.63
N LEU A 174 9.21 -15.92 3.19
CA LEU A 174 7.84 -15.48 3.44
C LEU A 174 7.06 -15.26 2.15
N LEU A 175 7.67 -14.58 1.18
CA LEU A 175 7.06 -14.32 -0.12
C LEU A 175 6.78 -15.62 -0.90
N ARG A 176 7.70 -16.59 -0.86
CA ARG A 176 7.49 -17.92 -1.46
C ARG A 176 6.29 -18.62 -0.84
N ALA A 177 6.19 -18.59 0.49
CA ALA A 177 5.07 -19.21 1.19
C ALA A 177 3.73 -18.55 0.83
N PHE A 178 3.73 -17.23 0.64
CA PHE A 178 2.57 -16.47 0.16
C PHE A 178 2.19 -16.82 -1.28
N ILE A 179 3.16 -16.83 -2.21
CA ILE A 179 2.94 -17.16 -3.64
C ILE A 179 2.38 -18.57 -3.81
N ARG A 180 2.82 -19.52 -2.97
CA ARG A 180 2.29 -20.89 -2.94
C ARG A 180 0.90 -21.00 -2.30
N GLY A 181 0.42 -19.97 -1.63
CA GLY A 181 -0.79 -20.03 -0.80
C GLY A 181 -0.63 -20.88 0.47
N THR A 182 0.60 -21.18 0.89
CA THR A 182 0.87 -21.99 2.10
C THR A 182 0.88 -21.18 3.39
N TYR A 183 1.01 -19.86 3.29
CA TYR A 183 0.95 -18.96 4.43
C TYR A 183 0.35 -17.61 4.03
N THR A 184 -0.60 -17.12 4.83
CA THR A 184 -1.09 -15.75 4.77
C THR A 184 -1.63 -15.36 6.13
N ASP A 185 -1.31 -14.13 6.56
CA ASP A 185 -1.96 -13.45 7.67
C ASP A 185 -2.45 -12.06 7.22
N LEU A 186 -3.13 -11.36 8.12
CA LEU A 186 -3.72 -10.05 7.84
C LEU A 186 -2.70 -8.98 7.43
N TYR A 187 -1.48 -9.01 7.99
CA TYR A 187 -0.42 -8.06 7.64
C TYR A 187 0.21 -8.44 6.30
N THR A 188 0.56 -9.71 6.11
CA THR A 188 1.15 -10.14 4.83
C THR A 188 0.20 -9.96 3.65
N ALA A 189 -1.11 -10.20 3.86
CA ALA A 189 -2.11 -10.00 2.83
C ALA A 189 -2.21 -8.52 2.40
N ALA A 190 -2.15 -7.60 3.37
CA ALA A 190 -2.18 -6.17 3.09
C ALA A 190 -0.90 -5.71 2.36
N VAL A 191 0.26 -6.01 2.96
CA VAL A 191 1.58 -5.58 2.48
C VAL A 191 1.88 -6.15 1.09
N PHE A 192 1.73 -7.47 0.89
CA PHE A 192 1.98 -8.04 -0.43
C PHE A 192 0.91 -7.66 -1.45
N GLY A 193 -0.33 -7.44 -1.03
CA GLY A 193 -1.37 -6.91 -1.90
C GLY A 193 -1.02 -5.53 -2.48
N SER A 194 -0.46 -4.63 -1.66
CA SER A 194 0.08 -3.34 -2.11
C SER A 194 1.25 -3.54 -3.07
N TYR A 195 2.26 -4.29 -2.64
CA TYR A 195 3.50 -4.52 -3.37
C TYR A 195 3.28 -5.13 -4.77
N PHE A 196 2.39 -6.12 -4.90
CA PHE A 196 2.03 -6.69 -6.20
C PHE A 196 1.30 -5.68 -7.08
N THR A 197 0.36 -4.92 -6.52
CA THR A 197 -0.42 -3.94 -7.30
C THR A 197 0.49 -2.85 -7.84
N LEU A 198 1.40 -2.32 -7.00
CA LEU A 198 2.38 -1.33 -7.42
C LEU A 198 3.21 -1.85 -8.60
N SER A 199 3.77 -3.06 -8.44
CA SER A 199 4.68 -3.65 -9.43
C SER A 199 4.01 -3.89 -10.78
N LEU A 200 2.77 -4.40 -10.78
CA LEU A 200 2.04 -4.80 -11.99
C LEU A 200 1.35 -3.64 -12.70
N ASP A 201 0.73 -2.72 -11.96
CA ASP A 201 -0.07 -1.63 -12.52
C ASP A 201 -0.09 -0.39 -11.61
N PRO A 202 0.83 0.58 -11.85
CA PRO A 202 0.88 1.83 -11.10
C PRO A 202 -0.38 2.69 -11.22
N GLY A 203 -1.14 2.55 -12.32
CA GLY A 203 -2.41 3.23 -12.52
C GLY A 203 -3.44 2.70 -11.53
N LYS A 204 -3.64 1.38 -11.53
CA LYS A 204 -4.53 0.69 -10.58
C LYS A 204 -4.10 0.90 -9.13
N TYR A 205 -2.79 0.92 -8.86
CA TYR A 205 -2.24 1.22 -7.55
C TYR A 205 -2.66 2.61 -7.03
N ARG A 206 -2.43 3.66 -7.82
CA ARG A 206 -2.82 5.03 -7.45
C ARG A 206 -4.32 5.18 -7.28
N GLU A 207 -5.10 4.54 -8.15
CA GLU A 207 -6.55 4.58 -8.10
C GLU A 207 -7.10 3.85 -6.87
N LYS A 208 -6.51 2.72 -6.48
CA LYS A 208 -6.88 2.00 -5.26
C LYS A 208 -6.68 2.88 -4.02
N ILE A 209 -5.52 3.53 -3.91
CA ILE A 209 -5.22 4.46 -2.81
C ILE A 209 -6.22 5.63 -2.86
N ARG A 210 -6.41 6.27 -4.03
CA ARG A 210 -7.36 7.38 -4.19
C ARG A 210 -8.77 7.01 -3.74
N ARG A 211 -9.33 5.89 -4.20
CA ARG A 211 -10.68 5.46 -3.82
C ARG A 211 -10.79 5.20 -2.32
N TYR A 212 -9.79 4.57 -1.70
CA TYR A 212 -9.82 4.32 -0.26
C TYR A 212 -9.84 5.62 0.55
N TYR A 213 -8.95 6.56 0.24
CA TYR A 213 -8.80 7.80 1.03
C TYR A 213 -9.79 8.91 0.67
N GLU A 214 -10.04 9.16 -0.62
CA GLU A 214 -10.99 10.21 -1.05
C GLU A 214 -12.45 9.75 -0.95
N GLU A 215 -12.79 8.53 -1.36
CA GLU A 215 -14.19 8.05 -1.43
C GLU A 215 -14.60 7.27 -0.19
N GLY A 216 -13.68 6.46 0.38
CA GLY A 216 -13.96 5.60 1.52
C GLY A 216 -13.89 6.32 2.87
N LEU A 217 -12.71 6.85 3.22
CA LEU A 217 -12.49 7.56 4.49
C LEU A 217 -13.04 9.00 4.45
N GLY A 218 -12.86 9.69 3.32
CA GLY A 218 -13.16 11.12 3.19
C GLY A 218 -12.12 12.00 3.89
N GLY A 219 -12.14 13.30 3.62
CA GLY A 219 -11.22 14.27 4.23
C GLY A 219 -9.82 14.36 3.59
N TYR A 220 -9.57 13.60 2.52
CA TYR A 220 -8.36 13.70 1.70
C TYR A 220 -8.62 14.49 0.43
N VAL A 221 -7.65 15.32 0.04
CA VAL A 221 -7.66 16.07 -1.24
C VAL A 221 -6.24 16.15 -1.79
N SER A 222 -6.09 16.42 -3.09
CA SER A 222 -4.77 16.69 -3.66
C SER A 222 -4.12 17.94 -3.06
N MET A 223 -2.79 17.99 -3.02
CA MET A 223 -2.00 19.15 -2.60
C MET A 223 -2.34 20.40 -3.40
N GLU A 224 -2.72 20.26 -4.68
CA GLU A 224 -3.22 21.33 -5.53
C GLU A 224 -4.55 21.89 -5.00
N LYS A 225 -5.53 21.02 -4.76
CA LYS A 225 -6.84 21.43 -4.23
C LYS A 225 -6.70 22.09 -2.87
N ALA A 226 -5.82 21.57 -2.01
CA ALA A 226 -5.47 22.17 -0.73
C ALA A 226 -4.88 23.59 -0.88
N ALA A 227 -3.92 23.77 -1.80
CA ALA A 227 -3.32 25.07 -2.08
C ALA A 227 -4.34 26.09 -2.60
N VAL A 228 -5.24 25.67 -3.50
CA VAL A 228 -6.33 26.50 -4.01
C VAL A 228 -7.29 26.90 -2.88
N ARG A 229 -7.68 25.96 -2.01
CA ARG A 229 -8.53 26.24 -0.84
C ARG A 229 -7.89 27.27 0.09
N LYS A 230 -6.60 27.11 0.43
CA LYS A 230 -5.88 28.07 1.28
C LYS A 230 -5.76 29.43 0.59
N GLN A 231 -5.46 29.47 -0.71
CA GLN A 231 -5.40 30.73 -1.47
C GLN A 231 -6.74 31.50 -1.43
N ASN A 232 -7.86 30.79 -1.62
CA ASN A 232 -9.19 31.39 -1.51
C ASN A 232 -9.46 31.88 -0.08
N SER A 233 -9.12 31.08 0.93
CA SER A 233 -9.24 31.48 2.34
C SER A 233 -8.40 32.72 2.67
N VAL A 234 -7.18 32.86 2.16
CA VAL A 234 -6.36 34.07 2.35
C VAL A 234 -7.00 35.28 1.66
N ALA A 235 -7.62 35.09 0.49
CA ALA A 235 -8.34 36.14 -0.22
C ALA A 235 -9.56 36.62 0.60
N ASP A 236 -10.29 35.69 1.22
CA ASP A 236 -11.42 36.01 2.11
C ASP A 236 -10.95 36.67 3.41
N SER A 237 -9.90 36.13 4.05
CA SER A 237 -9.24 36.72 5.22
C SER A 237 -8.77 38.14 4.96
N LYS A 238 -8.33 38.47 3.73
CA LYS A 238 -8.00 39.84 3.35
C LYS A 238 -9.22 40.75 3.47
N ILE A 239 -10.38 40.34 2.94
CA ILE A 239 -11.61 41.14 3.00
C ILE A 239 -12.00 41.38 4.46
N PHE A 240 -12.00 40.33 5.29
CA PHE A 240 -12.35 40.45 6.71
C PHE A 240 -11.32 41.20 7.56
N ALA A 241 -10.02 40.99 7.34
CA ALA A 241 -8.94 41.65 8.08
C ALA A 241 -8.91 43.16 7.81
N TYR A 242 -9.15 43.57 6.57
CA TYR A 242 -9.25 44.99 6.22
C TYR A 242 -10.56 45.60 6.73
N ALA A 243 -11.67 44.86 6.72
CA ALA A 243 -12.95 45.33 7.28
C ALA A 243 -12.94 45.44 8.81
N SER A 244 -12.16 44.61 9.51
CA SER A 244 -12.08 44.56 10.98
C SER A 244 -10.87 45.26 11.59
N GLY A 245 -9.98 45.83 10.77
CA GLY A 245 -8.73 46.46 11.23
C GLY A 245 -7.64 45.48 11.71
N GLN A 246 -7.84 44.17 11.53
CA GLN A 246 -6.92 43.12 11.98
C GLN A 246 -5.93 42.69 10.88
N VAL A 247 -5.22 43.65 10.28
CA VAL A 247 -4.28 43.42 9.16
C VAL A 247 -3.19 42.38 9.48
N GLY A 248 -2.80 42.25 10.76
CA GLY A 248 -1.84 41.24 11.21
C GLY A 248 -2.28 39.78 11.01
N ALA A 249 -3.59 39.50 11.00
CA ALA A 249 -4.12 38.17 10.69
C ALA A 249 -3.87 37.80 9.21
N TYR A 250 -4.14 38.73 8.29
CA TYR A 250 -3.88 38.56 6.86
C TYR A 250 -2.39 38.36 6.53
N VAL A 251 -1.48 39.06 7.22
CA VAL A 251 -0.02 38.88 7.02
C VAL A 251 0.43 37.47 7.42
N ARG A 252 -0.12 36.92 8.51
CA ARG A 252 0.15 35.53 8.93
C ARG A 252 -0.37 34.53 7.90
N ASP A 253 -1.60 34.72 7.42
CA ASP A 253 -2.20 33.87 6.40
C ASP A 253 -1.40 33.85 5.09
N ASN A 254 -0.91 35.02 4.65
CA ASN A 254 -0.09 35.12 3.44
C ASN A 254 1.29 34.44 3.60
N THR A 255 1.87 34.51 4.82
CA THR A 255 3.13 33.82 5.13
C THR A 255 2.96 32.30 5.13
N SER A 256 1.86 31.80 5.71
CA SER A 256 1.48 30.38 5.65
C SER A 256 1.29 29.92 4.19
N LEU A 257 0.58 30.69 3.35
CA LEU A 257 0.39 30.37 1.94
C LEU A 257 1.72 30.28 1.16
N ALA A 258 2.68 31.18 1.45
CA ALA A 258 4.00 31.14 0.83
C ALA A 258 4.79 29.89 1.26
N ARG A 259 4.71 29.49 2.53
CA ARG A 259 5.31 28.23 3.03
C ARG A 259 4.65 27.01 2.39
N LEU A 260 3.32 26.94 2.34
CA LEU A 260 2.58 25.86 1.69
C LEU A 260 2.97 25.69 0.21
N ARG A 261 3.13 26.80 -0.53
CA ARG A 261 3.60 26.77 -1.93
C ARG A 261 5.03 26.24 -2.06
N LYS A 262 5.91 26.56 -1.12
CA LYS A 262 7.27 26.02 -1.08
C LYS A 262 7.24 24.52 -0.79
N GLU A 263 6.48 24.08 0.21
CA GLU A 263 6.31 22.67 0.55
C GLU A 263 5.77 21.86 -0.65
N LYS A 264 4.79 22.40 -1.37
CA LYS A 264 4.28 21.82 -2.63
C LYS A 264 5.39 21.64 -3.67
N ALA A 265 6.21 22.68 -3.89
CA ALA A 265 7.30 22.62 -4.85
C ALA A 265 8.38 21.61 -4.43
N ASP A 266 8.66 21.51 -3.14
CA ASP A 266 9.62 20.56 -2.59
C ASP A 266 9.12 19.12 -2.77
N TYR A 267 7.84 18.86 -2.50
CA TYR A 267 7.20 17.56 -2.68
C TYR A 267 7.04 17.18 -4.17
N ALA A 268 6.73 18.13 -5.05
CA ALA A 268 6.70 17.88 -6.49
C ALA A 268 8.05 17.39 -7.03
N ARG A 269 9.17 17.89 -6.49
CA ARG A 269 10.51 17.38 -6.84
C ARG A 269 10.73 15.95 -6.37
N PHE A 270 10.17 15.56 -5.23
CA PHE A 270 10.21 14.16 -4.77
C PHE A 270 9.44 13.25 -5.71
N LEU A 271 8.20 13.61 -6.09
CA LEU A 271 7.42 12.82 -7.05
C LEU A 271 8.11 12.71 -8.41
N ASP A 272 8.75 13.79 -8.87
CA ASP A 272 9.53 13.80 -10.12
C ASP A 272 10.73 12.84 -10.04
N ASP A 273 11.50 12.89 -8.95
CA ASP A 273 12.61 11.97 -8.70
C ASP A 273 12.14 10.51 -8.63
N PHE A 274 11.03 10.25 -7.94
CA PHE A 274 10.45 8.93 -7.82
C PHE A 274 10.02 8.40 -9.19
N TYR A 275 9.07 9.05 -9.87
CA TYR A 275 8.47 8.49 -11.08
C TYR A 275 9.40 8.50 -12.29
N LYS A 276 10.34 9.46 -12.39
CA LYS A 276 11.26 9.54 -13.53
C LYS A 276 12.55 8.77 -13.33
N LYS A 277 13.04 8.62 -12.09
CA LYS A 277 14.35 8.02 -11.83
C LYS A 277 14.29 6.72 -11.07
N ARG A 278 13.59 6.70 -9.92
CA ARG A 278 13.58 5.51 -9.03
C ARG A 278 12.62 4.42 -9.53
N TRP A 279 11.43 4.81 -9.98
CA TRP A 279 10.35 3.91 -10.37
C TRP A 279 10.71 2.95 -11.52
N PRO A 280 11.27 3.40 -12.66
CA PRO A 280 11.55 2.47 -13.77
C PRO A 280 12.52 1.35 -13.38
N VAL A 281 13.54 1.68 -12.58
CA VAL A 281 14.53 0.74 -12.08
C VAL A 281 13.90 -0.22 -11.06
N PHE A 282 13.20 0.32 -10.06
CA PHE A 282 12.50 -0.47 -9.05
C PHE A 282 11.46 -1.41 -9.68
N SER A 283 10.61 -0.90 -10.57
CA SER A 283 9.54 -1.65 -11.21
C SER A 283 10.07 -2.86 -11.98
N ALA A 284 11.10 -2.65 -12.79
CA ALA A 284 11.69 -3.71 -13.58
C ALA A 284 12.36 -4.79 -12.71
N ASP A 285 13.10 -4.38 -11.68
CA ASP A 285 13.72 -5.30 -10.72
C ASP A 285 12.66 -6.07 -9.91
N ALA A 286 11.61 -5.40 -9.44
CA ALA A 286 10.50 -6.00 -8.72
C ALA A 286 9.75 -7.03 -9.58
N LEU A 287 9.37 -6.66 -10.80
CA LEU A 287 8.68 -7.57 -11.71
C LEU A 287 9.54 -8.78 -12.09
N LEU A 288 10.84 -8.58 -12.36
CA LEU A 288 11.75 -9.69 -12.64
C LEU A 288 11.86 -10.63 -11.43
N PHE A 289 12.11 -10.08 -10.25
CA PHE A 289 12.23 -10.85 -9.00
C PHE A 289 10.95 -11.65 -8.70
N LEU A 290 9.79 -10.99 -8.76
CA LEU A 290 8.49 -11.62 -8.52
C LEU A 290 8.18 -12.70 -9.56
N GLY A 291 8.42 -12.41 -10.83
CA GLY A 291 8.17 -13.33 -11.94
C GLY A 291 9.04 -14.59 -11.83
N GLU A 292 10.32 -14.44 -11.52
CA GLU A 292 11.23 -15.57 -11.30
C GLU A 292 10.82 -16.42 -10.10
N LEU A 293 10.42 -15.78 -9.02
CA LEU A 293 10.00 -16.48 -7.82
C LEU A 293 8.69 -17.24 -8.08
N ALA A 294 7.72 -16.60 -8.73
CA ALA A 294 6.46 -17.21 -9.11
C ALA A 294 6.65 -18.39 -10.06
N LEU A 295 7.55 -18.29 -11.04
CA LEU A 295 7.87 -19.39 -11.96
C LEU A 295 8.45 -20.59 -11.21
N LYS A 296 9.42 -20.37 -10.30
CA LYS A 296 9.98 -21.43 -9.45
C LYS A 296 8.91 -22.12 -8.59
N GLU A 297 7.92 -21.35 -8.15
CA GLU A 297 6.77 -21.85 -7.39
C GLU A 297 5.61 -22.36 -8.23
N LYS A 298 5.77 -22.44 -9.55
CA LYS A 298 4.75 -22.89 -10.51
C LYS A 298 3.43 -22.12 -10.42
N ASN A 299 3.50 -20.88 -9.93
CA ASN A 299 2.39 -19.93 -9.99
C ASN A 299 2.46 -19.21 -11.33
N TYR A 300 2.07 -19.91 -12.40
CA TYR A 300 2.21 -19.42 -13.77
C TYR A 300 1.44 -18.13 -14.06
N PRO A 301 0.20 -17.91 -13.56
CA PRO A 301 -0.48 -16.64 -13.79
C PRO A 301 0.33 -15.44 -13.29
N LEU A 302 0.83 -15.50 -12.05
CA LEU A 302 1.68 -14.43 -11.50
C LEU A 302 3.01 -14.32 -12.24
N ALA A 303 3.64 -15.44 -12.58
CA ALA A 303 4.90 -15.43 -13.33
C ALA A 303 4.75 -14.75 -14.70
N LEU A 304 3.67 -15.06 -15.41
CA LEU A 304 3.35 -14.50 -16.72
C LEU A 304 2.99 -13.02 -16.62
N ASP A 305 2.13 -12.63 -15.69
CA ASP A 305 1.77 -11.23 -15.47
C ASP A 305 3.01 -10.38 -15.14
N CYS A 306 3.90 -10.87 -14.28
CA CYS A 306 5.13 -10.15 -13.94
C CYS A 306 6.12 -10.07 -15.11
N LEU A 307 6.46 -11.21 -15.72
CA LEU A 307 7.51 -11.27 -16.74
C LEU A 307 7.08 -10.62 -18.06
N ALA A 308 5.81 -10.71 -18.43
CA ALA A 308 5.29 -10.06 -19.64
C ALA A 308 5.25 -8.54 -19.50
N VAL A 309 4.82 -8.03 -18.33
CA VAL A 309 4.84 -6.58 -18.05
C VAL A 309 6.27 -6.06 -17.99
N ALA A 310 7.20 -6.80 -17.40
CA ALA A 310 8.61 -6.43 -17.41
C ALA A 310 9.18 -6.38 -18.82
N ASP A 311 8.91 -7.39 -19.68
CA ASP A 311 9.38 -7.43 -21.07
C ASP A 311 8.80 -6.26 -21.89
N ALA A 312 7.49 -6.01 -21.78
CA ALA A 312 6.81 -4.92 -22.48
C ALA A 312 7.34 -3.53 -22.08
N ASN A 313 7.71 -3.34 -20.81
CA ASN A 313 8.22 -2.06 -20.30
C ASN A 313 9.75 -1.96 -20.30
N SER A 314 10.44 -2.98 -20.81
CA SER A 314 11.88 -3.13 -20.70
C SER A 314 12.67 -2.00 -21.38
N ALA A 315 12.16 -1.42 -22.47
CA ALA A 315 12.79 -0.33 -23.22
C ALA A 315 12.95 0.98 -22.43
N GLY A 316 12.16 1.19 -21.36
CA GLY A 316 12.23 2.39 -20.50
C GLY A 316 12.84 2.14 -19.12
N SER A 317 13.25 0.89 -18.83
CA SER A 317 13.60 0.45 -17.47
C SER A 317 15.02 0.83 -17.00
N GLY A 318 15.90 1.22 -17.93
CA GLY A 318 17.31 1.47 -17.62
C GLY A 318 18.11 0.21 -17.23
N LEU A 319 17.56 -0.99 -17.46
CA LEU A 319 18.26 -2.26 -17.23
C LEU A 319 19.45 -2.42 -18.18
N ALA A 320 20.50 -3.09 -17.69
CA ALA A 320 21.64 -3.49 -18.50
C ALA A 320 21.20 -4.44 -19.65
N PRO A 321 21.85 -4.40 -20.84
CA PRO A 321 21.49 -5.25 -21.98
C PRO A 321 21.43 -6.75 -21.65
N GLU A 322 22.31 -7.24 -20.79
CA GLU A 322 22.35 -8.64 -20.35
C GLU A 322 21.12 -8.99 -19.51
N ALA A 323 20.69 -8.08 -18.62
CA ALA A 323 19.49 -8.24 -17.82
C ALA A 323 18.22 -8.20 -18.69
N LEU A 324 18.20 -7.34 -19.71
CA LEU A 324 17.11 -7.27 -20.69
C LEU A 324 17.00 -8.58 -21.49
N ASN A 325 18.12 -9.12 -21.97
CA ASN A 325 18.13 -10.39 -22.70
C ASN A 325 17.69 -11.55 -21.78
N SER A 326 18.21 -11.61 -20.56
CA SER A 326 17.81 -12.60 -19.55
C SER A 326 16.31 -12.53 -19.28
N LEU A 327 15.74 -11.33 -19.12
CA LEU A 327 14.31 -11.12 -18.92
C LEU A 327 13.49 -11.65 -20.09
N LYS A 328 13.86 -11.32 -21.33
CA LYS A 328 13.19 -11.81 -22.54
C LYS A 328 13.22 -13.33 -22.64
N THR A 329 14.37 -13.95 -22.35
CA THR A 329 14.50 -15.41 -22.32
C THR A 329 13.61 -16.03 -21.24
N LYS A 330 13.61 -15.48 -20.02
CA LYS A 330 12.76 -15.96 -18.92
C LYS A 330 11.27 -15.80 -19.21
N GLY A 331 10.85 -14.70 -19.83
CA GLY A 331 9.47 -14.50 -20.28
C GLY A 331 9.05 -15.54 -21.32
N ALA A 332 9.91 -15.84 -22.30
CA ALA A 332 9.66 -16.89 -23.28
C ALA A 332 9.57 -18.29 -22.63
N LEU A 333 10.47 -18.61 -21.70
CA LEU A 333 10.43 -19.86 -20.95
C LEU A 333 9.15 -19.98 -20.11
N ALA A 334 8.73 -18.91 -19.42
CA ALA A 334 7.50 -18.91 -18.64
C ALA A 334 6.26 -19.19 -19.52
N ILE A 335 6.19 -18.63 -20.73
CA ILE A 335 5.13 -18.93 -21.69
C ILE A 335 5.14 -20.41 -22.09
N LEU A 336 6.31 -20.97 -22.41
CA LEU A 336 6.44 -22.37 -22.78
C LEU A 336 6.08 -23.33 -21.63
N GLU A 337 6.57 -23.04 -20.42
CA GLU A 337 6.28 -23.84 -19.23
C GLU A 337 4.79 -23.76 -18.84
N ALA A 338 4.19 -22.57 -18.87
CA ALA A 338 2.77 -22.39 -18.61
C ALA A 338 1.90 -23.11 -19.65
N ALA A 339 2.26 -23.03 -20.93
CA ALA A 339 1.57 -23.74 -22.00
C ALA A 339 1.66 -25.27 -21.80
N SER A 340 2.84 -25.79 -21.46
CA SER A 340 3.01 -27.21 -21.13
C SER A 340 2.17 -27.62 -19.93
N PHE A 341 2.17 -26.82 -18.87
CA PHE A 341 1.38 -27.09 -17.67
C PHE A 341 -0.12 -27.14 -17.97
N VAL A 342 -0.65 -26.18 -18.74
CA VAL A 342 -2.05 -26.18 -19.16
C VAL A 342 -2.37 -27.43 -19.99
N ARG A 343 -1.48 -27.81 -20.92
CA ARG A 343 -1.66 -29.01 -21.74
C ARG A 343 -1.79 -30.29 -20.88
N ASP A 344 -0.92 -30.43 -19.89
CA ASP A 344 -0.82 -31.64 -19.08
C ASP A 344 -1.86 -31.72 -17.95
N ALA A 345 -2.27 -30.57 -17.40
CA ALA A 345 -3.08 -30.49 -16.19
C ALA A 345 -4.50 -29.94 -16.39
N SER A 346 -4.83 -29.36 -17.55
CA SER A 346 -6.15 -28.73 -17.83
C SER A 346 -7.35 -29.58 -17.41
N ARG A 347 -7.33 -30.88 -17.71
CA ARG A 347 -8.41 -31.82 -17.37
C ARG A 347 -8.70 -31.95 -15.87
N LYS A 348 -7.76 -31.57 -15.00
CA LYS A 348 -7.87 -31.64 -13.54
C LYS A 348 -8.13 -30.28 -12.90
N MET A 349 -8.07 -29.18 -13.66
CA MET A 349 -8.32 -27.83 -13.16
C MET A 349 -9.82 -27.56 -13.14
N ASP A 350 -10.29 -26.88 -12.09
CA ASP A 350 -11.62 -26.27 -12.15
C ASP A 350 -11.62 -25.08 -13.12
N ILE A 351 -12.82 -24.58 -13.42
CA ILE A 351 -13.00 -23.51 -14.41
C ILE A 351 -12.35 -22.19 -13.98
N GLU A 352 -12.29 -21.90 -12.68
CA GLU A 352 -11.66 -20.69 -12.17
C GLU A 352 -10.16 -20.73 -12.43
N VAL A 353 -9.51 -21.81 -12.01
CA VAL A 353 -8.07 -22.01 -12.18
C VAL A 353 -7.69 -22.07 -13.65
N LEU A 354 -8.39 -22.88 -14.45
CA LEU A 354 -8.10 -23.02 -15.88
C LEU A 354 -8.24 -21.70 -16.63
N SER A 355 -9.34 -20.97 -16.40
CA SER A 355 -9.60 -19.70 -17.08
C SER A 355 -8.55 -18.63 -16.73
N GLN A 356 -8.04 -18.60 -15.49
CA GLN A 356 -6.97 -17.67 -15.11
C GLN A 356 -5.63 -18.03 -15.77
N HIS A 357 -5.29 -19.32 -15.88
CA HIS A 357 -4.06 -19.73 -16.58
C HIS A 357 -4.10 -19.38 -18.07
N LEU A 358 -5.23 -19.67 -18.73
CA LEU A 358 -5.44 -19.35 -20.13
C LEU A 358 -5.44 -17.82 -20.38
N LYS A 359 -6.13 -17.06 -19.54
CA LYS A 359 -6.14 -15.59 -19.57
C LYS A 359 -4.74 -15.01 -19.41
N ALA A 360 -3.97 -15.48 -18.44
CA ALA A 360 -2.61 -15.00 -18.20
C ALA A 360 -1.69 -15.33 -19.39
N LEU A 361 -1.80 -16.54 -19.95
CA LEU A 361 -1.03 -16.96 -21.12
C LEU A 361 -1.37 -16.11 -22.35
N GLU A 362 -2.67 -15.90 -22.63
CA GLU A 362 -3.14 -15.05 -23.72
C GLU A 362 -2.64 -13.60 -23.58
N LYS A 363 -2.75 -13.03 -22.38
CA LYS A 363 -2.24 -11.69 -22.08
C LYS A 363 -0.74 -11.59 -22.25
N ALA A 364 0.02 -12.55 -21.76
CA ALA A 364 1.48 -12.55 -21.87
C ALA A 364 1.97 -12.66 -23.32
N CYS A 365 1.33 -13.54 -24.11
CA CYS A 365 1.59 -13.63 -25.55
C CYS A 365 1.31 -12.30 -26.26
N ALA A 366 0.14 -11.71 -26.01
CA ALA A 366 -0.26 -10.43 -26.61
C ALA A 366 0.69 -9.28 -26.20
N ALA A 367 1.00 -9.15 -24.91
CA ALA A 367 1.86 -8.09 -24.38
C ALA A 367 3.29 -8.15 -24.93
N THR A 368 3.76 -9.35 -25.29
CA THR A 368 5.12 -9.56 -25.77
C THR A 368 5.24 -9.81 -27.28
N GLY A 369 4.12 -9.72 -28.02
CA GLY A 369 4.07 -9.98 -29.46
C GLY A 369 4.37 -11.43 -29.86
N ARG A 370 4.29 -12.37 -28.91
CA ARG A 370 4.50 -13.80 -29.15
C ARG A 370 3.18 -14.46 -29.57
N PRO A 371 3.19 -15.43 -30.51
CA PRO A 371 1.97 -16.13 -30.88
C PRO A 371 1.44 -16.95 -29.70
N PHE A 372 0.12 -16.98 -29.56
CA PHE A 372 -0.52 -17.91 -28.63
C PHE A 372 -0.36 -19.35 -29.13
N PRO A 373 -0.12 -20.35 -28.26
CA PRO A 373 0.00 -21.75 -28.70
C PRO A 373 -1.28 -22.26 -29.39
N GLU A 374 -1.19 -22.54 -30.68
CA GLU A 374 -2.33 -22.90 -31.54
C GLU A 374 -3.09 -24.13 -31.01
N ASP A 375 -2.37 -25.10 -30.45
CA ASP A 375 -2.94 -26.32 -29.88
C ASP A 375 -3.80 -26.07 -28.63
N LEU A 376 -3.65 -24.91 -27.98
CA LEU A 376 -4.46 -24.51 -26.83
C LEU A 376 -5.69 -23.65 -27.23
N ARG A 377 -5.84 -23.26 -28.50
CA ARG A 377 -6.99 -22.45 -28.95
C ARG A 377 -8.34 -23.12 -28.74
N PRO A 378 -8.53 -24.42 -29.06
CA PRO A 378 -9.81 -25.08 -28.80
C PRO A 378 -10.17 -25.08 -27.31
N LEU A 379 -9.17 -25.14 -26.44
CA LEU A 379 -9.37 -25.09 -25.00
C LEU A 379 -9.81 -23.70 -24.51
N LEU A 380 -9.34 -22.61 -25.15
CA LEU A 380 -9.85 -21.25 -24.92
C LEU A 380 -11.33 -21.14 -25.28
N GLU A 381 -11.67 -21.55 -26.52
CA GLU A 381 -13.02 -21.48 -27.08
C GLU A 381 -14.03 -22.24 -26.22
N GLU A 382 -13.64 -23.40 -25.67
CA GLU A 382 -14.48 -24.17 -24.75
C GLU A 382 -14.57 -23.51 -23.36
N SER A 383 -13.44 -23.03 -22.83
CA SER A 383 -13.34 -22.61 -21.42
C SER A 383 -13.91 -21.21 -21.17
N TYR A 384 -13.76 -20.26 -22.10
CA TYR A 384 -14.15 -18.86 -21.87
C TYR A 384 -15.65 -18.66 -21.67
N PRO A 385 -16.56 -19.28 -22.45
CA PRO A 385 -18.00 -19.18 -22.19
C PRO A 385 -18.38 -19.74 -20.81
N ARG A 386 -17.74 -20.84 -20.39
CA ARG A 386 -17.93 -21.43 -19.06
C ARG A 386 -17.41 -20.51 -17.95
N ALA A 387 -16.28 -19.84 -18.18
CA ALA A 387 -15.73 -18.85 -17.28
C ALA A 387 -16.65 -17.63 -17.15
N MET A 388 -17.22 -17.11 -18.24
CA MET A 388 -18.21 -16.02 -18.19
C MET A 388 -19.39 -16.38 -17.29
N ALA A 389 -19.99 -17.56 -17.49
CA ALA A 389 -21.09 -18.03 -16.65
C ALA A 389 -20.68 -18.17 -15.17
N TYR A 390 -19.46 -18.65 -14.92
CA TYR A 390 -18.89 -18.75 -13.57
C TYR A 390 -18.78 -17.37 -12.90
N TYR A 391 -18.10 -16.41 -13.55
CA TYR A 391 -17.86 -15.08 -12.98
C TYR A 391 -19.14 -14.26 -12.84
N ALA A 392 -20.09 -14.37 -13.79
CA ALA A 392 -21.40 -13.72 -13.66
C ALA A 392 -22.16 -14.22 -12.42
N ARG A 393 -22.18 -15.55 -12.21
CA ARG A 393 -22.81 -16.13 -11.02
C ARG A 393 -22.11 -15.70 -9.72
N LYS A 394 -20.78 -15.66 -9.71
CA LYS A 394 -19.99 -15.23 -8.54
C LYS A 394 -20.21 -13.75 -8.23
N GLN A 395 -20.19 -12.89 -9.23
CA GLN A 395 -20.44 -11.46 -9.08
C GLN A 395 -21.85 -11.17 -8.54
N ALA A 396 -22.86 -11.88 -9.01
CA ALA A 396 -24.25 -11.71 -8.56
C ALA A 396 -24.46 -12.12 -7.09
N GLY A 397 -23.71 -13.12 -6.62
CA GLY A 397 -23.79 -13.64 -5.26
C GLY A 397 -22.80 -13.04 -4.25
N GLU A 398 -21.91 -12.13 -4.68
CA GLU A 398 -20.86 -11.57 -3.82
C GLU A 398 -21.31 -10.28 -3.13
N ALA A 399 -21.10 -10.24 -1.81
CA ALA A 399 -21.43 -9.09 -0.96
C ALA A 399 -20.22 -8.18 -0.74
N ASP A 400 -19.01 -8.74 -0.78
CA ASP A 400 -17.77 -7.98 -0.62
C ASP A 400 -17.50 -7.13 -1.88
N PRO A 401 -17.44 -5.78 -1.78
CA PRO A 401 -17.24 -4.91 -2.94
C PRO A 401 -15.94 -5.19 -3.70
N SER A 402 -14.86 -5.54 -3.00
CA SER A 402 -13.55 -5.80 -3.61
C SER A 402 -13.55 -7.09 -4.43
N LYS A 403 -14.18 -8.15 -3.90
CA LYS A 403 -14.35 -9.42 -4.63
C LYS A 403 -15.33 -9.27 -5.78
N LYS A 404 -16.38 -8.45 -5.60
CA LYS A 404 -17.34 -8.14 -6.67
C LYS A 404 -16.66 -7.41 -7.82
N ASP A 405 -15.77 -6.46 -7.52
CA ASP A 405 -14.94 -5.78 -8.53
C ASP A 405 -14.03 -6.79 -9.26
N TYR A 406 -13.37 -7.70 -8.54
CA TYR A 406 -12.58 -8.78 -9.16
C TYR A 406 -13.40 -9.66 -10.11
N TYR A 407 -14.60 -10.11 -9.70
CA TYR A 407 -15.44 -10.94 -10.57
C TYR A 407 -15.94 -10.17 -11.79
N ARG A 408 -16.27 -8.88 -11.62
CA ARG A 408 -16.65 -7.99 -12.72
C ARG A 408 -15.52 -7.82 -13.73
N GLU A 409 -14.30 -7.49 -13.28
CA GLU A 409 -13.13 -7.33 -14.16
C GLU A 409 -12.85 -8.60 -14.98
N ASN A 410 -13.06 -9.78 -14.38
CA ASN A 410 -12.93 -11.04 -15.08
C ASN A 410 -14.07 -11.27 -16.08
N LEU A 411 -15.31 -11.00 -15.69
CA LEU A 411 -16.46 -11.10 -16.59
C LEU A 411 -16.29 -10.19 -17.82
N ASP A 412 -15.87 -8.94 -17.61
CA ASP A 412 -15.60 -7.96 -18.66
C ASP A 412 -14.48 -8.43 -19.59
N TYR A 413 -13.42 -9.04 -19.04
CA TYR A 413 -12.36 -9.62 -19.84
C TYR A 413 -12.88 -10.71 -20.78
N PHE A 414 -13.57 -11.72 -20.23
CA PHE A 414 -14.03 -12.86 -21.02
C PHE A 414 -15.16 -12.48 -22.00
N SER A 415 -16.05 -11.55 -21.63
CA SER A 415 -17.09 -11.04 -22.53
C SER A 415 -16.51 -10.27 -23.72
N SER A 416 -15.49 -9.43 -23.49
CA SER A 416 -14.82 -8.68 -24.57
C SER A 416 -14.14 -9.59 -25.61
N ARG A 417 -13.72 -10.79 -25.21
CA ARG A 417 -13.11 -11.79 -26.10
C ARG A 417 -14.15 -12.52 -26.94
N ALA A 418 -15.28 -12.90 -26.34
CA ALA A 418 -16.40 -13.49 -27.07
C ALA A 418 -16.94 -12.56 -28.17
N HIS A 419 -16.93 -11.23 -27.94
CA HIS A 419 -17.34 -10.25 -28.95
C HIS A 419 -16.30 -10.00 -30.05
N LYS A 420 -15.01 -10.19 -29.79
CA LYS A 420 -13.96 -10.09 -30.82
C LYS A 420 -13.97 -11.26 -31.80
N GLU A 421 -14.40 -12.43 -31.37
CA GLU A 421 -14.58 -13.61 -32.25
C GLU A 421 -15.92 -13.61 -33.01
N ALA A 422 -16.90 -12.83 -32.52
CA ALA A 422 -18.19 -12.62 -33.18
C ALA A 422 -18.22 -11.42 -34.16
N GLY A 423 -17.08 -10.75 -34.36
CA GLY A 423 -16.93 -9.57 -35.22
C GLY A 423 -16.65 -9.92 -36.69
N LEU A 424 -17.65 -9.63 -37.52
CA LEU A 424 -17.69 -9.66 -38.99
C LEU A 424 -16.44 -9.05 -39.68
N PRO A 425 -16.10 -9.49 -40.92
CA PRO A 425 -15.02 -8.90 -41.70
C PRO A 425 -15.26 -7.41 -41.98
N GLU A 426 -14.17 -6.64 -42.01
CA GLU A 426 -14.11 -5.19 -42.28
C GLU A 426 -14.99 -4.73 -43.45
#